data_AF-A0A0Q0XH92-F1
#
_entry.id   AF-A0A0Q0XH92-F1
#
_cell.length_a   1.000
_cell.length_b   1.000
_cell.length_c   1.000
_cell.angle_alpha   90.00
_cell.angle_beta   90.00
_cell.angle_gamma   90.00
#
_symmetry.space_group_name_H-M   'P 1'
#
loop_
_entity.id
_entity.type
_entity.pdbx_description
1 polymer ?
#
loop_
_entity_poly.entity_id
_entity_poly.type
_entity_poly.pdbx_seq_one_letter_code
_entity_poly.pdbx_strand_id
1 'polypeptide(L)'
;MKLLTATAYAQGLRVDDFHWAVEGELVTLRAFCDMHLDRPHGRCECGRVFVGLGSFYGTTTAMVRDLPGITETDYLEALRNSLDAQGWDARHADAEASRLLTEVDRWPVGAIVERFVDGLSVRALSDASIGRVPDRR
;
A
#
# COMPACT_ATOMS: atom_id res chain seq x y z
N MET A 1 7.23 4.03 -14.31
CA MET A 1 7.42 2.68 -13.74
C MET A 1 6.21 2.33 -12.90
N LYS A 2 5.87 1.04 -12.75
CA LYS A 2 4.72 0.61 -11.94
C LYS A 2 5.06 0.67 -10.45
N LEU A 3 4.21 1.33 -9.67
CA LEU A 3 4.35 1.49 -8.23
C LEU A 3 2.98 1.37 -7.54
N LEU A 4 3.00 1.10 -6.23
CA LEU A 4 1.79 1.15 -5.41
C LEU A 4 1.54 2.57 -4.90
N THR A 5 0.31 3.02 -5.07
CA THR A 5 -0.17 4.28 -4.47
C THR A 5 -1.41 4.05 -3.63
N ALA A 6 -1.60 4.82 -2.56
CA ALA A 6 -2.80 4.79 -1.75
C ALA A 6 -4.05 5.04 -2.61
N THR A 7 -5.14 4.31 -2.33
CA THR A 7 -6.39 4.53 -3.04
C THR A 7 -7.62 4.23 -2.20
N ALA A 8 -8.71 4.95 -2.45
CA ALA A 8 -10.03 4.71 -1.89
C ALA A 8 -10.89 3.76 -2.78
N TYR A 9 -10.37 3.30 -3.92
CA TYR A 9 -11.05 2.32 -4.76
C TYR A 9 -11.13 0.95 -4.08
N ALA A 10 -12.26 0.26 -4.26
CA ALA A 10 -12.55 -1.05 -3.65
C ALA A 10 -12.55 -1.07 -2.10
N GLN A 11 -12.56 0.11 -1.47
CA GLN A 11 -12.90 0.27 -0.06
C GLN A 11 -14.34 -0.17 0.18
N GLY A 12 -14.65 -0.67 1.37
CA GLY A 12 -15.97 -1.16 1.74
C GLY A 12 -16.34 -2.52 1.16
N LEU A 13 -15.49 -3.12 0.31
CA LEU A 13 -15.63 -4.54 -0.05
C LEU A 13 -15.32 -5.45 1.13
N ARG A 14 -14.47 -4.98 2.07
CA ARG A 14 -14.39 -5.51 3.42
C ARG A 14 -15.04 -4.53 4.40
N VAL A 15 -15.66 -5.05 5.46
CA VAL A 15 -16.35 -4.23 6.48
C VAL A 15 -15.40 -3.32 7.26
N ASP A 16 -14.14 -3.70 7.33
CA ASP A 16 -13.05 -3.10 8.09
C ASP A 16 -12.03 -2.38 7.19
N ASP A 17 -12.47 -1.97 6.01
CA ASP A 17 -11.75 -1.14 5.06
C ASP A 17 -11.74 0.33 5.53
N PHE A 18 -10.58 0.97 5.40
CA PHE A 18 -10.37 2.40 5.64
C PHE A 18 -9.34 3.01 4.68
N HIS A 19 -9.41 4.32 4.54
CA HIS A 19 -8.49 5.15 3.75
C HIS A 19 -8.31 6.51 4.43
N TRP A 20 -7.20 6.69 5.14
CA TRP A 20 -6.79 7.96 5.77
C TRP A 20 -5.55 8.57 5.11
N ALA A 21 -4.83 7.78 4.31
CA ALA A 21 -3.76 8.23 3.45
C ALA A 21 -4.28 9.21 2.38
N VAL A 22 -3.37 9.99 1.80
CA VAL A 22 -3.66 10.86 0.66
C VAL A 22 -3.81 10.02 -0.59
N GLU A 23 -4.95 10.11 -1.28
CA GLU A 23 -5.17 9.41 -2.55
C GLU A 23 -4.02 9.68 -3.54
N GLY A 24 -3.44 8.61 -4.08
CA GLY A 24 -2.38 8.67 -5.07
C GLY A 24 -0.96 8.83 -4.51
N GLU A 25 -0.77 9.00 -3.20
CA GLU A 25 0.59 9.01 -2.63
C GLU A 25 1.22 7.61 -2.66
N LEU A 26 2.55 7.52 -2.76
CA LEU A 26 3.27 6.26 -2.66
C LEU A 26 3.06 5.61 -1.29
N VAL A 27 3.11 4.28 -1.24
CA VAL A 27 2.92 3.53 0.02
C VAL A 27 4.05 2.55 0.34
N THR A 28 4.21 2.26 1.63
CA THR A 28 5.10 1.25 2.23
C THR A 28 4.30 0.19 3.00
N LEU A 29 4.91 -0.98 3.17
CA LEU A 29 4.47 -2.04 4.06
C LEU A 29 5.20 -1.92 5.41
N ARG A 30 4.50 -1.47 6.46
CA ARG A 30 5.08 -1.52 7.82
C ARG A 30 5.12 -2.94 8.37
N ALA A 31 6.02 -3.20 9.30
CA ALA A 31 5.99 -4.40 10.13
C ALA A 31 4.61 -4.56 10.79
N PHE A 32 4.16 -5.81 10.92
CA PHE A 32 2.93 -6.17 11.59
C PHE A 32 3.24 -6.84 12.94
N CYS A 33 2.29 -6.79 13.87
CA CYS A 33 2.42 -7.43 15.17
C CYS A 33 1.99 -8.91 15.13
N ASP A 34 2.38 -9.64 16.17
CA ASP A 34 2.12 -11.09 16.31
C ASP A 34 0.63 -11.45 16.37
N MET A 35 -0.27 -10.47 16.56
CA MET A 35 -1.73 -10.68 16.55
C MET A 35 -2.27 -11.20 15.20
N HIS A 36 -1.43 -11.24 14.16
CA HIS A 36 -1.75 -11.75 12.84
C HIS A 36 -1.30 -13.19 12.59
N LEU A 37 -0.50 -13.79 13.49
CA LEU A 37 0.07 -15.13 13.29
C LEU A 37 -1.01 -16.22 13.24
N ASP A 38 -2.11 -16.04 13.98
CA ASP A 38 -3.20 -17.02 14.05
C ASP A 38 -4.34 -16.74 13.07
N ARG A 39 -4.48 -15.49 12.58
CA ARG A 39 -5.53 -15.07 11.63
C ARG A 39 -5.02 -13.91 10.75
N PRO A 40 -4.95 -14.07 9.42
CA PRO A 40 -4.51 -13.00 8.51
C PRO A 40 -5.32 -11.70 8.63
N HIS A 41 -6.63 -11.81 8.90
CA HIS A 41 -7.54 -10.70 9.22
C HIS A 41 -7.77 -10.55 10.73
N GLY A 42 -6.70 -10.69 11.52
CA GLY A 42 -6.74 -10.59 12.99
C GLY A 42 -7.24 -9.23 13.50
N ARG A 43 -7.27 -9.07 14.83
CA ARG A 43 -7.85 -7.89 15.48
C ARG A 43 -7.09 -6.58 15.22
N CYS A 44 -5.83 -6.66 14.80
CA CYS A 44 -5.03 -5.48 14.46
C CYS A 44 -5.15 -5.19 12.96
N GLU A 45 -4.99 -3.93 12.56
CA GLU A 45 -4.99 -3.51 11.16
C GLU A 45 -3.60 -3.56 10.53
N CYS A 46 -2.53 -3.72 11.32
CA CYS A 46 -1.15 -3.64 10.84
C CYS A 46 -0.80 -4.70 9.76
N GLY A 47 -1.45 -5.87 9.77
CA GLY A 47 -1.32 -6.87 8.72
C GLY A 47 -2.09 -6.56 7.44
N ARG A 48 -2.91 -5.51 7.39
CA ARG A 48 -3.74 -5.15 6.22
C ARG A 48 -3.44 -3.75 5.68
N VAL A 49 -2.67 -2.96 6.43
CA VAL A 49 -2.44 -1.55 6.14
C VAL A 49 -1.25 -1.36 5.20
N PHE A 50 -1.46 -0.48 4.21
CA PHE A 50 -0.44 0.26 3.48
C PHE A 50 -0.31 1.64 4.11
N VAL A 51 0.90 2.16 4.24
CA VAL A 51 1.13 3.47 4.85
C VAL A 51 1.65 4.46 3.82
N GLY A 52 1.02 5.63 3.76
CA GLY A 52 1.43 6.72 2.87
C GLY A 52 2.82 7.24 3.21
N LEU A 53 3.67 7.40 2.19
CA LEU A 53 5.05 7.87 2.41
C LEU A 53 5.11 9.33 2.87
N GLY A 54 4.15 10.17 2.49
CA GLY A 54 4.13 11.59 2.82
C GLY A 54 3.21 11.92 3.99
N SER A 55 2.04 11.28 4.07
CA SER A 55 1.05 11.55 5.11
C SER A 55 1.24 10.73 6.39
N PHE A 56 1.94 9.59 6.28
CA PHE A 56 2.07 8.57 7.33
C PHE A 56 0.76 7.92 7.78
N TYR A 57 -0.35 8.24 7.12
CA TYR A 57 -1.64 7.64 7.40
C TYR A 57 -1.82 6.33 6.63
N GLY A 58 -2.71 5.49 7.15
CA GLY A 58 -2.96 4.16 6.62
C GLY A 58 -4.08 4.10 5.59
N THR A 59 -4.01 3.10 4.72
CA THR A 59 -5.14 2.64 3.89
C THR A 59 -5.10 1.13 3.74
N THR A 60 -6.24 0.51 3.49
CA THR A 60 -6.37 -0.95 3.31
C THR A 60 -6.25 -1.40 1.85
N THR A 61 -6.21 -0.46 0.91
CA THR A 61 -6.01 -0.75 -0.51
C THR A 61 -4.97 0.15 -1.14
N ALA A 62 -4.19 -0.41 -2.06
CA ALA A 62 -3.29 0.34 -2.92
C ALA A 62 -3.62 0.07 -4.40
N MET A 63 -3.32 1.01 -5.28
CA MET A 63 -3.48 0.87 -6.72
C MET A 63 -2.11 0.76 -7.39
N VAL A 64 -1.97 -0.16 -8.34
CA VAL A 64 -0.84 -0.19 -9.27
C VAL A 64 -1.00 0.97 -10.25
N ARG A 65 -0.13 1.97 -10.19
CA ARG A 65 -0.09 3.09 -11.14
C ARG A 65 1.21 3.06 -11.91
N ASP A 66 1.15 3.43 -13.19
CA ASP A 66 2.37 3.79 -13.92
C ASP A 66 2.69 5.26 -13.66
N LEU A 67 3.88 5.50 -13.09
CA LEU A 67 4.39 6.83 -12.78
C LEU A 67 5.56 7.14 -13.73
N PRO A 68 5.31 7.81 -14.87
CA PRO A 68 6.37 8.18 -15.80
C PRO A 68 7.27 9.24 -15.17
N GLY A 69 8.58 9.12 -15.41
CA GLY A 69 9.58 10.06 -14.89
C GLY A 69 10.08 9.77 -13.47
N ILE A 70 9.49 8.80 -12.75
CA ILE A 70 10.06 8.28 -11.50
C ILE A 70 11.04 7.16 -11.84
N THR A 71 12.25 7.26 -11.32
CA THR A 71 13.29 6.21 -11.38
C THR A 71 13.24 5.31 -10.15
N GLU A 72 13.90 4.15 -10.23
CA GLU A 72 14.07 3.25 -9.07
C GLU A 72 14.82 3.94 -7.92
N THR A 73 15.81 4.77 -8.25
CA THR A 73 16.54 5.59 -7.26
C THR A 73 15.62 6.56 -6.55
N ASP A 74 14.77 7.29 -7.30
CA ASP A 74 13.81 8.24 -6.69
C ASP A 74 12.84 7.52 -5.75
N TYR A 75 12.36 6.33 -6.14
CA TYR A 75 11.47 5.52 -5.32
C TYR A 75 12.14 5.05 -4.02
N LEU A 76 13.37 4.56 -4.12
CA LEU A 76 14.16 4.11 -2.97
C LEU A 76 14.47 5.26 -2.01
N GLU A 77 14.84 6.43 -2.54
CA GLU A 77 15.08 7.63 -1.74
C GLU A 77 13.80 8.10 -1.02
N ALA A 78 12.66 8.11 -1.71
CA ALA A 78 11.37 8.45 -1.10
C ALA A 78 11.02 7.49 0.04
N LEU A 79 11.24 6.19 -0.14
CA LEU A 79 11.00 5.18 0.90
C LEU A 79 11.93 5.38 2.10
N ARG A 80 13.24 5.57 1.88
CA ARG A 80 14.22 5.83 2.95
C ARG A 80 13.87 7.09 3.75
N ASN A 81 13.57 8.19 3.05
CA ASN A 81 13.21 9.46 3.68
C ASN A 81 11.93 9.33 4.52
N SER A 82 10.94 8.58 4.02
CA SER A 82 9.70 8.34 4.75
C SER A 82 9.91 7.48 6.02
N LEU A 83 10.73 6.43 5.92
CA LEU A 83 11.07 5.59 7.07
C LEU A 83 11.81 6.40 8.14
N ASP A 84 12.82 7.17 7.74
CA ASP A 84 13.59 8.04 8.65
C ASP A 84 12.69 9.09 9.33
N ALA A 85 11.83 9.78 8.56
CA ALA A 85 10.90 10.77 9.10
C ALA A 85 9.88 10.20 10.08
N GLN A 86 9.54 8.92 9.97
CA GLN A 86 8.66 8.20 10.89
C GLN A 86 9.41 7.53 12.06
N GLY A 87 10.75 7.65 12.13
CA GLY A 87 11.59 7.04 13.15
C GLY A 87 11.80 5.53 12.98
N TRP A 88 11.65 5.00 11.77
CA TRP A 88 11.89 3.60 11.43
C TRP A 88 13.30 3.38 10.87
N ASP A 89 13.85 2.19 11.13
CA ASP A 89 15.15 1.79 10.60
C ASP A 89 15.07 1.58 9.07
N ALA A 90 15.67 2.52 8.32
CA ALA A 90 15.69 2.53 6.87
C ALA A 90 16.58 1.43 6.25
N ARG A 91 17.29 0.62 7.03
CA ARG A 91 18.19 -0.43 6.50
C ARG A 91 17.47 -1.49 5.66
N HIS A 92 16.15 -1.64 5.82
CA HIS A 92 15.35 -2.60 5.06
C HIS A 92 14.67 -1.99 3.83
N ALA A 93 14.87 -0.68 3.57
CA ALA A 93 14.23 0.02 2.46
C ALA A 93 14.55 -0.64 1.10
N ASP A 94 15.80 -1.03 0.86
CA ASP A 94 16.22 -1.69 -0.39
C ASP A 94 15.50 -3.03 -0.61
N ALA A 95 15.40 -3.84 0.45
CA ALA A 95 14.74 -5.14 0.39
C ALA A 95 13.23 -4.99 0.16
N GLU A 96 12.61 -4.02 0.83
CA GLU A 96 11.19 -3.73 0.66
C GLU A 96 10.89 -3.16 -0.74
N ALA A 97 11.67 -2.19 -1.22
CA ALA A 97 11.54 -1.64 -2.56
C ALA A 97 11.68 -2.74 -3.62
N SER A 98 12.74 -3.55 -3.55
CA SER A 98 12.97 -4.66 -4.50
C SER A 98 11.80 -5.65 -4.52
N ARG A 99 11.28 -6.01 -3.34
CA ARG A 99 10.11 -6.88 -3.21
C ARG A 99 8.88 -6.24 -3.86
N LEU A 100 8.57 -4.99 -3.53
CA LEU A 100 7.39 -4.30 -4.04
C LEU A 100 7.45 -4.11 -5.56
N LEU A 101 8.62 -3.76 -6.10
CA LEU A 101 8.84 -3.64 -7.54
C LEU A 101 8.61 -4.96 -8.28
N THR A 102 9.13 -6.06 -7.72
CA THR A 102 8.90 -7.42 -8.26
C THR A 102 7.43 -7.81 -8.23
N GLU A 103 6.74 -7.48 -7.14
CA GLU A 103 5.31 -7.77 -6.96
C GLU A 103 4.43 -7.01 -7.97
N VAL A 104 4.58 -5.68 -8.05
CA VAL A 104 3.77 -4.83 -8.94
C VAL A 104 4.03 -5.06 -10.42
N ASP A 105 5.23 -5.54 -10.79
CA ASP A 105 5.52 -5.83 -12.19
C ASP A 105 4.64 -6.94 -12.77
N ARG A 106 4.10 -7.81 -11.91
CA ARG A 106 3.21 -8.91 -12.33
C ARG A 106 1.77 -8.48 -12.54
N TRP A 107 1.39 -7.28 -12.12
CA TRP A 107 0.00 -6.81 -12.15
C TRP A 107 -0.21 -5.71 -13.21
N PRO A 108 -1.41 -5.64 -13.80
CA PRO A 108 -1.74 -4.56 -14.72
C PRO A 108 -1.87 -3.23 -13.97
N VAL A 109 -1.61 -2.13 -14.70
CA VAL A 109 -1.96 -0.78 -14.21
C VAL A 109 -3.47 -0.71 -13.95
N GLY A 110 -3.85 -0.11 -12.83
CA GLY A 110 -5.23 -0.07 -12.34
C GLY A 110 -5.62 -1.23 -11.43
N ALA A 111 -4.76 -2.24 -11.23
CA ALA A 111 -5.03 -3.27 -10.23
C ALA A 111 -5.13 -2.67 -8.83
N ILE A 112 -6.21 -2.99 -8.11
CA ILE A 112 -6.38 -2.68 -6.69
C ILE A 112 -5.86 -3.86 -5.88
N VAL A 113 -4.93 -3.58 -4.99
CA VAL A 113 -4.17 -4.54 -4.21
C VAL A 113 -4.60 -4.47 -2.75
N GLU A 114 -4.76 -5.64 -2.14
CA GLU A 114 -4.91 -5.78 -0.70
C GLU A 114 -3.69 -6.47 -0.09
N ARG A 115 -3.48 -6.22 1.20
CA ARG A 115 -2.43 -6.83 2.01
C ARG A 115 -3.01 -7.83 2.99
N PHE A 116 -2.34 -8.97 3.15
CA PHE A 116 -2.62 -9.96 4.18
C PHE A 116 -1.30 -10.41 4.82
N VAL A 117 -0.93 -9.78 5.93
CA VAL A 117 0.33 -9.99 6.64
C VAL A 117 1.51 -9.63 5.74
N ASP A 118 2.27 -10.63 5.26
CA ASP A 118 3.34 -10.49 4.28
C ASP A 118 2.88 -10.79 2.84
N GLY A 119 1.62 -11.14 2.64
CA GLY A 119 1.07 -11.35 1.32
C GLY A 119 0.49 -10.09 0.71
N LEU A 120 0.58 -10.01 -0.61
CA LEU A 120 -0.17 -9.06 -1.43
C LEU A 120 -0.98 -9.84 -2.46
N SER A 121 -2.19 -9.38 -2.75
CA SER A 121 -3.04 -9.94 -3.81
C SER A 121 -3.83 -8.86 -4.52
N VAL A 122 -4.09 -9.07 -5.81
CA VAL A 122 -5.08 -8.27 -6.54
C VAL A 122 -6.45 -8.56 -5.95
N ARG A 123 -7.06 -7.55 -5.34
CA ARG A 123 -8.43 -7.56 -4.84
C ARG A 123 -9.42 -7.33 -5.98
N ALA A 124 -9.08 -6.40 -6.88
CA ALA A 124 -9.97 -5.95 -7.94
C ALA A 124 -9.21 -5.25 -9.07
N LEU A 125 -9.87 -4.97 -10.20
CA LEU A 125 -9.34 -4.10 -11.25
C LEU A 125 -10.14 -2.79 -11.24
N SER A 126 -9.48 -1.64 -11.36
CA SER A 126 -10.18 -0.36 -11.47
C SER A 126 -10.89 -0.27 -12.82
N ASP A 127 -12.09 -0.82 -12.91
CA ASP A 127 -13.06 -0.42 -13.94
C ASP A 127 -14.06 0.57 -13.34
N ALA A 128 -14.85 1.21 -14.20
CA ALA A 128 -15.81 2.23 -13.80
C ALA A 128 -16.89 1.74 -12.81
N SER A 129 -17.01 0.42 -12.57
CA SER A 129 -17.98 -0.17 -11.64
C SER A 129 -17.45 -0.32 -10.22
N ILE A 130 -16.13 -0.28 -10.03
CA ILE A 130 -15.51 -0.31 -8.70
C ILE A 130 -15.45 1.11 -8.16
N GLY A 131 -16.54 1.54 -7.53
CA GLY A 131 -16.69 2.90 -7.03
C GLY A 131 -15.63 3.29 -6.00
N ARG A 132 -15.32 4.59 -5.98
CA ARG A 132 -14.73 5.28 -4.81
C ARG A 132 -15.80 5.29 -3.72
N VAL A 133 -15.54 4.73 -2.54
CA VAL A 133 -16.43 5.00 -1.40
C VAL A 133 -16.27 6.48 -1.06
N PRO A 134 -17.35 7.29 -1.08
CA PRO A 134 -17.27 8.69 -0.68
C PRO A 134 -16.76 8.77 0.76
N ASP A 135 -15.92 9.77 1.06
CA ASP A 135 -15.43 10.07 2.41
C ASP A 135 -16.56 9.89 3.44
N ARG A 136 -16.44 8.89 4.32
CA ARG A 136 -17.27 8.83 5.51
C ARG A 136 -16.74 9.93 6.44
N ARG A 137 -17.41 11.08 6.39
CA ARG A 137 -17.26 12.18 7.36
C ARG A 137 -17.40 11.67 8.79
#